data_AF-A0AB38U5X6-F1
#
_entry.id   AF-A0AB38U5X6-F1
#
_cell.length_a   1.000
_cell.length_b   1.000
_cell.length_c   1.000
_cell.angle_alpha   90.00
_cell.angle_beta   90.00
_cell.angle_gamma   90.00
#
_symmetry.space_group_name_H-M   'P 1'
#
loop_
_entity.id
_entity.type
_entity.pdbx_description
1 polymer ?
#
loop_
_entity_poly.entity_id
_entity_poly.type
_entity_poly.pdbx_seq_one_letter_code
_entity_poly.pdbx_strand_id
1 'polypeptide(L)'
;MNAIPLHAEVADDKPSSVIVEKLDAIRRNKKRKSEVAQAVGWSDDMMEKVFTGTGVVAEKMGPFLAALGLVVTTKEYMDYLARGNVIGSNCHCARANMGECGRR
;
A
#
# COMPACT_ATOMS: atom_id res chain seq x y z
N MET A 1 -42.03 -11.82 6.62
CA MET A 1 -41.08 -10.81 7.13
C MET A 1 -40.12 -11.55 8.05
N ASN A 2 -38.96 -11.98 7.55
CA ASN A 2 -37.99 -12.72 8.36
C ASN A 2 -36.79 -11.82 8.62
N ALA A 3 -36.47 -11.66 9.90
CA ALA A 3 -35.41 -10.81 10.42
C ALA A 3 -34.03 -11.28 9.94
N ILE A 4 -33.21 -10.33 9.51
CA ILE A 4 -31.78 -10.53 9.26
C ILE A 4 -31.07 -10.41 10.62
N PRO A 5 -30.31 -11.42 11.09
CA PRO A 5 -29.58 -11.29 12.35
C PRO A 5 -28.42 -10.31 12.20
N LEU A 6 -28.36 -9.30 13.08
CA LEU A 6 -27.38 -8.20 13.09
C LEU A 6 -26.04 -8.54 13.76
N HIS A 7 -25.75 -9.82 14.02
CA HIS A 7 -24.49 -10.23 14.64
C HIS A 7 -23.99 -11.51 13.97
N ALA A 8 -23.52 -11.38 12.73
CA ALA A 8 -22.46 -12.28 12.27
C ALA A 8 -21.19 -11.83 12.99
N GLU A 9 -20.69 -12.67 13.90
CA GLU A 9 -19.34 -12.56 14.42
C GLU A 9 -18.39 -12.63 13.21
N VAL A 10 -17.95 -11.46 12.74
CA VAL A 10 -16.88 -11.36 11.76
C VAL A 10 -15.65 -11.85 12.51
N ALA A 11 -15.21 -13.07 12.20
CA ALA A 11 -13.89 -13.54 12.59
C ALA A 11 -12.87 -12.43 12.35
N ASP A 12 -11.85 -12.30 13.20
CA ASP A 12 -10.72 -11.38 13.03
C ASP A 12 -9.89 -11.81 11.80
N ASP A 13 -10.50 -11.75 10.62
CA ASP A 13 -9.91 -11.86 9.29
C ASP A 13 -9.32 -10.49 8.99
N LYS A 14 -8.35 -10.08 9.81
CA LYS A 14 -7.64 -8.83 9.59
C LYS A 14 -6.87 -9.03 8.29
N PRO A 15 -7.22 -8.37 7.17
CA PRO A 15 -6.49 -8.54 5.94
C PRO A 15 -5.03 -8.19 6.23
N SER A 16 -4.11 -9.11 5.91
CA SER A 16 -2.68 -8.84 6.07
C SER A 16 -2.38 -7.57 5.29
N SER A 17 -1.87 -6.55 5.99
CA SER A 17 -1.53 -5.33 5.30
C SER A 17 -0.39 -5.64 4.33
N VAL A 18 -0.39 -4.98 3.16
CA VAL A 18 0.71 -5.11 2.19
C VAL A 18 2.09 -4.87 2.83
N ILE A 19 2.14 -4.05 3.89
CA ILE A 19 3.35 -3.80 4.67
C ILE A 19 3.80 -5.07 5.39
N VAL A 20 2.91 -5.76 6.09
CA VAL A 20 3.23 -7.02 6.79
C VAL A 20 3.72 -8.07 5.81
N GLU A 21 3.05 -8.24 4.68
CA GLU A 21 3.44 -9.20 3.65
C GLU A 21 4.86 -8.92 3.10
N LYS A 22 5.18 -7.65 2.84
CA LYS A 22 6.51 -7.24 2.38
C LYS A 22 7.57 -7.50 3.45
N LEU A 23 7.27 -7.20 4.71
CA LEU A 23 8.19 -7.46 5.82
C LEU A 23 8.46 -8.95 6.00
N ASP A 24 7.44 -9.80 5.91
CA ASP A 24 7.61 -11.25 5.99
C ASP A 24 8.42 -11.82 4.83
N ALA A 25 8.24 -11.28 3.62
CA ALA A 25 9.04 -11.66 2.46
C ALA A 25 10.52 -11.29 2.66
N ILE A 26 10.80 -10.11 3.21
CA ILE A 26 12.17 -9.65 3.49
C ILE A 26 12.80 -10.45 4.63
N ARG A 27 12.07 -10.72 5.71
CA ARG A 27 12.56 -11.48 6.86
C ARG A 27 13.06 -12.87 6.46
N ARG A 28 12.41 -13.51 5.49
CA ARG A 28 12.79 -14.82 4.95
C ARG A 28 14.01 -14.78 4.01
N ASN A 29 14.44 -13.60 3.56
CA ASN A 29 15.54 -13.43 2.60
C ASN A 29 16.67 -12.56 3.17
N LYS A 30 17.76 -13.21 3.60
CA LYS A 30 18.92 -12.53 4.19
C LYS A 30 19.52 -11.44 3.29
N LYS A 31 19.66 -11.71 1.99
CA LYS A 31 20.21 -10.74 1.03
C LYS A 31 19.30 -9.51 0.95
N ARG A 32 17.99 -9.72 0.82
CA ARG A 32 17.03 -8.63 0.73
C ARG A 32 16.96 -7.81 2.01
N LYS A 33 17.10 -8.45 3.18
CA LYS A 33 17.21 -7.76 4.47
C LYS A 33 18.37 -6.78 4.48
N SER A 34 19.56 -7.22 4.07
CA SER A 34 20.74 -6.36 4.04
C SER A 34 20.64 -5.23 3.00
N GLU A 35 20.03 -5.50 1.84
CA GLU A 35 19.75 -4.45 0.83
C GLU A 35 18.82 -3.36 1.38
N VAL A 36 17.74 -3.75 2.08
CA VAL A 36 16.80 -2.81 2.68
C VAL A 36 17.45 -2.04 3.83
N ALA A 37 18.22 -2.71 4.70
CA ALA A 37 18.96 -2.05 5.77
C ALA A 37 19.91 -0.98 5.18
N GLN A 38 20.68 -1.33 4.15
CA GLN A 38 21.60 -0.40 3.48
C GLN A 38 20.86 0.78 2.85
N ALA A 39 19.74 0.54 2.15
CA ALA A 39 18.96 1.60 1.50
C ALA A 39 18.41 2.64 2.50
N VAL A 40 18.13 2.22 3.73
CA VAL A 40 17.64 3.10 4.80
C VAL A 40 18.79 3.74 5.61
N GLY A 41 20.02 3.24 5.42
CA GLY A 41 21.19 3.64 6.20
C GLY A 41 21.20 3.02 7.60
N TRP A 42 20.76 1.77 7.70
CA TRP A 42 20.73 0.96 8.92
C TRP A 42 21.65 -0.24 8.82
N SER A 43 21.96 -0.79 9.98
CA SER A 43 22.56 -2.12 10.13
C SER A 43 21.47 -3.20 10.17
N ASP A 44 21.87 -4.45 9.89
CA ASP A 44 20.95 -5.59 9.85
C ASP A 44 20.22 -5.84 11.19
N ASP A 45 20.81 -5.47 12.32
CA ASP A 45 20.19 -5.60 13.66
C ASP A 45 19.00 -4.66 13.86
N MET A 46 18.98 -3.49 13.21
CA MET A 46 17.82 -2.60 13.25
C MET A 46 16.62 -3.21 12.51
N MET A 47 16.86 -4.00 11.46
CA MET A 47 15.77 -4.71 10.77
C MET A 47 15.11 -5.76 11.68
N GLU A 48 15.88 -6.47 12.52
CA GLU A 48 15.29 -7.42 13.48
C GLU A 48 14.39 -6.71 14.49
N LYS A 49 14.79 -5.53 14.98
CA LYS A 49 13.96 -4.71 15.89
C LYS A 49 12.64 -4.30 15.26
N VAL A 50 12.68 -3.93 13.98
CA VAL A 50 11.47 -3.61 13.20
C VAL A 50 10.56 -4.84 13.10
N PHE A 51 11.09 -6.04 12.82
CA PHE A 51 10.31 -7.27 12.79
C PHE A 51 9.71 -7.65 14.15
N THR A 52 10.33 -7.23 15.26
CA THR A 52 9.79 -7.42 16.61
C THR A 52 8.83 -6.33 17.08
N GLY A 53 8.56 -5.31 16.24
CA GLY A 53 7.55 -4.29 16.52
C GLY A 53 8.06 -3.04 17.25
N THR A 54 9.36 -2.78 17.28
CA THR A 54 9.93 -1.54 17.88
C THR A 54 9.55 -0.27 17.10
N GLY A 55 8.99 -0.42 15.90
CA GLY A 55 8.57 0.70 15.04
C GLY A 55 9.71 1.25 14.18
N VAL A 56 9.40 2.28 13.40
CA VAL A 56 10.30 2.94 12.44
C VAL A 56 10.38 4.43 12.78
N VAL A 57 11.60 4.97 12.83
CA VAL A 57 11.83 6.39 13.08
C VAL A 57 11.24 7.23 11.94
N ALA A 58 10.55 8.32 12.26
CA ALA A 58 9.77 9.11 11.30
C ALA A 58 10.61 9.58 10.09
N GLU A 59 11.84 10.05 10.32
CA GLU A 59 12.75 10.53 9.28
C GLU A 59 13.19 9.43 8.33
N LYS A 60 13.12 8.18 8.77
CA LYS A 60 13.46 6.98 7.97
C LYS A 60 12.25 6.35 7.30
N MET A 61 11.03 6.81 7.60
CA MET A 61 9.80 6.23 7.08
C MET A 61 9.72 6.29 5.54
N GLY A 62 10.09 7.43 4.94
CA GLY A 62 10.11 7.58 3.48
C GLY A 62 11.07 6.59 2.79
N PRO A 63 12.38 6.62 3.12
CA PRO A 63 13.35 5.66 2.59
C PRO A 63 12.97 4.20 2.86
N PHE A 64 12.40 3.91 4.04
CA PHE A 64 11.95 2.57 4.40
C PHE A 64 10.83 2.08 3.48
N LEU A 65 9.75 2.87 3.31
CA LEU A 65 8.65 2.50 2.42
C LEU A 65 9.12 2.37 0.97
N ALA A 66 10.02 3.24 0.51
CA ALA A 66 10.62 3.13 -0.81
C ALA A 66 11.43 1.83 -0.98
N ALA A 67 12.21 1.42 0.03
CA ALA A 67 12.96 0.16 0.01
C ALA A 67 12.06 -1.09 -0.01
N LEU A 68 10.83 -0.98 0.51
CA LEU A 68 9.76 -1.97 0.39
C LEU A 68 9.08 -1.97 -0.99
N GLY A 69 9.39 -1.00 -1.86
CA GLY A 69 8.73 -0.79 -3.15
C GLY A 69 7.35 -0.16 -3.02
N LEU A 70 7.11 0.60 -1.95
CA LEU A 70 5.85 1.28 -1.66
C LEU A 70 6.02 2.79 -1.87
N VAL A 71 4.94 3.44 -2.29
CA VAL A 71 4.86 4.89 -2.46
C VAL A 71 3.73 5.42 -1.59
N VAL A 72 4.02 6.47 -0.81
CA VAL A 72 3.00 7.19 -0.05
C VAL A 72 2.43 8.28 -0.94
N THR A 73 1.12 8.35 -1.01
CA THR A 73 0.40 9.39 -1.74
C THR A 73 -0.73 9.93 -0.88
N THR A 74 -1.22 11.11 -1.23
CA THR A 74 -2.36 11.71 -0.56
C THR A 74 -3.64 10.93 -0.87
N LYS A 75 -4.62 11.01 0.04
CA LYS A 75 -5.94 10.41 -0.17
C LYS A 75 -6.61 11.01 -1.40
N GLU A 76 -6.50 12.32 -1.57
CA GLU A 76 -7.09 13.07 -2.67
C GLU A 76 -6.59 12.56 -4.03
N TYR A 77 -5.32 12.16 -4.12
CA TYR A 77 -4.78 11.57 -5.34
C TYR A 77 -5.41 10.20 -5.63
N MET A 78 -5.60 9.36 -4.60
CA MET A 78 -6.28 8.07 -4.77
C MET A 78 -7.75 8.23 -5.13
N ASP A 79 -8.44 9.21 -4.54
CA ASP A 79 -9.82 9.55 -4.87
C ASP A 79 -9.92 10.07 -6.33
N TYR A 80 -8.95 10.86 -6.77
CA TYR A 80 -8.82 11.30 -8.16
C TYR A 80 -8.65 10.11 -9.12
N LEU A 81 -7.76 9.16 -8.81
CA LEU A 81 -7.58 7.95 -9.62
C LEU A 81 -8.84 7.09 -9.67
N ALA A 82 -9.52 6.91 -8.53
CA ALA A 82 -10.78 6.17 -8.48
C ALA A 82 -11.85 6.83 -9.36
N ARG A 83 -11.97 8.16 -9.29
CA ARG A 83 -12.89 8.92 -10.15
C ARG A 83 -12.50 8.84 -11.62
N GLY A 84 -11.21 8.93 -11.93
CA GLY A 84 -10.67 8.76 -13.27
C GLY A 84 -11.00 7.38 -13.86
N ASN A 85 -10.87 6.32 -13.06
CA ASN A 85 -11.23 4.95 -13.47
C ASN A 85 -12.73 4.83 -13.78
N VAL A 86 -13.60 5.44 -12.98
CA VAL A 86 -15.05 5.48 -13.26
C VAL A 86 -15.32 6.21 -14.58
N ILE A 87 -14.73 7.39 -14.79
CA ILE A 87 -14.93 8.18 -16.02
C ILE A 87 -14.41 7.40 -17.23
N GLY A 88 -13.19 6.87 -17.17
CA GLY A 88 -12.58 6.10 -18.25
C GLY A 88 -13.37 4.84 -18.57
N SER A 89 -13.84 4.09 -17.57
CA SER A 89 -14.64 2.88 -17.81
C SER A 89 -15.94 3.18 -18.54
N ASN A 90 -16.55 4.34 -18.28
CA ASN A 90 -17.89 4.68 -18.77
C ASN A 90 -17.91 5.63 -19.99
N CYS A 91 -16.81 6.33 -20.31
CA CYS A 91 -16.75 7.29 -21.41
C CYS A 91 -15.70 6.89 -22.45
N HIS A 92 -16.14 6.61 -23.69
CA HIS A 92 -15.24 6.33 -24.81
C HIS A 92 -14.28 7.51 -25.06
N CYS A 93 -14.77 8.75 -25.04
CA CYS A 93 -13.96 9.94 -25.27
C CYS A 93 -12.86 10.11 -24.23
N ALA A 94 -13.11 9.72 -22.98
CA ALA A 94 -12.08 9.71 -21.95
C ALA A 94 -11.01 8.63 -22.21
N ARG A 95 -11.40 7.40 -22.62
CA ARG A 95 -10.44 6.32 -22.95
C ARG A 95 -9.59 6.62 -24.16
N ALA A 96 -10.18 7.28 -25.16
CA ALA A 96 -9.49 7.70 -26.36
C ALA A 96 -8.66 8.98 -26.13
N ASN A 97 -8.45 9.40 -24.88
CA ASN A 97 -7.73 10.63 -24.49
C ASN A 97 -8.26 11.88 -25.19
N MET A 98 -9.54 11.90 -25.55
CA MET A 98 -10.12 13.04 -26.23
C MET A 98 -10.40 14.16 -25.22
N GLY A 99 -10.93 13.87 -24.02
CA GLY A 99 -11.12 14.82 -22.90
C GLY A 99 -12.57 15.31 -22.73
N GLU A 100 -12.80 16.61 -22.49
CA GLU A 100 -14.08 17.35 -22.50
C GLU A 100 -14.75 17.39 -23.90
N CYS A 101 -14.82 16.22 -24.53
CA CYS A 101 -13.91 15.77 -25.61
C CYS A 101 -14.45 15.06 -26.83
N GLY A 102 -15.74 14.78 -26.87
CA GLY A 102 -16.30 14.59 -28.19
C GLY A 102 -16.01 15.81 -29.09
N ARG A 103 -15.81 17.01 -28.47
CA ARG A 103 -15.78 18.37 -29.05
C ARG A 103 -15.73 18.42 -30.59
N ARG A 104 -16.87 18.00 -31.12
CA ARG A 104 -17.64 18.45 -32.26
C ARG A 104 -19.07 18.07 -31.98
#